data_AF-A0AAE0WBY6-F1
#
_entry.id   AF-A0AAE0WBY6-F1
#
_cell.length_a   1.000
_cell.length_b   1.000
_cell.length_c   1.000
_cell.angle_alpha   90.00
_cell.angle_beta   90.00
_cell.angle_gamma   90.00
#
_symmetry.space_group_name_H-M   'P 1'
#
loop_
_entity.id
_entity.type
_entity.pdbx_description
1 polymer ?
#
loop_
_entity_poly.entity_id
_entity_poly.type
_entity_poly.pdbx_seq_one_letter_code
_entity_poly.pdbx_strand_id
1 'polypeptide(L)'
;MSPSNTDEEIQYFLRWFDGWNQIQKGDFLKDLVGKTMPDHVDTLFESMRRMDVRDRDGFPSIFQAQLQVFTRWYNKWAEKERNDFMIKLQQLDPSFVAEFNEQVTRLQRS
;
A
#
# COMPACT_ATOMS: atom_id res chain seq x y z
N MET A 1 28.27 -1.74 -8.37
CA MET A 1 26.97 -1.04 -8.28
C MET A 1 25.95 -2.13 -7.99
N SER A 2 25.55 -2.30 -6.73
CA SER A 2 24.45 -3.22 -6.43
C SER A 2 23.17 -2.53 -6.91
N PRO A 3 22.30 -3.18 -7.70
CA PRO A 3 20.99 -2.62 -8.00
C PRO A 3 20.34 -2.31 -6.64
N SER A 4 19.95 -1.06 -6.47
CA SER A 4 19.39 -0.57 -5.20
C SER A 4 18.24 -1.50 -4.83
N ASN A 5 18.33 -2.22 -3.70
CA ASN A 5 17.34 -3.21 -3.25
C ASN A 5 15.89 -2.74 -3.44
N THR A 6 15.66 -1.43 -3.36
CA THR A 6 14.38 -0.76 -3.61
C THR A 6 13.72 -1.07 -4.95
N ASP A 7 14.44 -1.16 -6.07
CA ASP A 7 13.81 -1.46 -7.36
C ASP A 7 13.22 -2.87 -7.37
N GLU A 8 13.95 -3.83 -6.81
CA GLU A 8 13.51 -5.21 -6.63
C GLU A 8 12.34 -5.29 -5.64
N GLU A 9 12.41 -4.58 -4.50
CA GLU A 9 11.32 -4.48 -3.52
C GLU A 9 10.03 -3.98 -4.17
N ILE A 10 10.13 -2.94 -5.01
CA ILE A 10 8.99 -2.41 -5.77
C ILE A 10 8.45 -3.47 -6.73
N GLN A 11 9.30 -4.15 -7.51
CA GLN A 11 8.87 -5.20 -8.44
C GLN A 11 8.19 -6.38 -7.73
N TYR A 12 8.71 -6.79 -6.57
CA TYR A 12 8.09 -7.84 -5.75
C TYR A 12 6.71 -7.42 -5.26
N PHE A 13 6.57 -6.18 -4.79
CA PHE A 13 5.28 -5.66 -4.37
C PHE A 13 4.28 -5.59 -5.52
N LEU A 14 4.69 -5.10 -6.70
CA LEU A 14 3.80 -5.00 -7.87
C LEU A 14 3.27 -6.39 -8.29
N ARG A 15 4.08 -7.44 -8.20
CA ARG A 15 3.63 -8.81 -8.44
C ARG A 15 2.62 -9.30 -7.39
N TRP A 16 2.78 -8.90 -6.14
CA TRP A 16 1.78 -9.19 -5.11
C TRP A 16 0.47 -8.47 -5.38
N PHE A 17 0.56 -7.17 -5.71
CA PHE A 17 -0.57 -6.32 -6.03
C PHE A 17 -1.37 -6.82 -7.25
N ASP A 18 -0.69 -7.33 -8.28
CA ASP A 18 -1.33 -7.95 -9.44
C ASP A 18 -2.18 -9.18 -9.05
N GLY A 19 -1.72 -9.94 -8.05
CA GLY A 19 -2.44 -11.08 -7.49
C GLY A 19 -3.54 -10.74 -6.49
N TRP A 20 -3.73 -9.47 -6.14
CA TRP A 20 -4.75 -9.06 -5.17
C TRP A 20 -6.13 -8.90 -5.80
N ASN A 21 -7.15 -9.30 -5.04
CA ASN A 21 -8.53 -9.05 -5.43
C ASN A 21 -8.94 -7.58 -5.16
N GLN A 22 -10.11 -7.17 -5.66
CA GLN A 22 -10.55 -5.78 -5.51
C GLN A 22 -10.74 -5.33 -4.05
N ILE A 23 -11.11 -6.24 -3.15
CA ILE A 23 -11.28 -5.93 -1.72
C ILE A 23 -9.92 -5.61 -1.10
N GLN A 24 -8.92 -6.47 -1.34
CA GLN A 24 -7.54 -6.29 -0.90
C GLN A 24 -6.92 -5.01 -1.46
N LYS A 25 -7.13 -4.71 -2.75
CA LYS A 25 -6.71 -3.45 -3.36
C LYS A 25 -7.40 -2.26 -2.67
N GLY A 26 -8.70 -2.32 -2.42
CA GLY A 26 -9.44 -1.27 -1.74
C GLY A 26 -8.96 -1.00 -0.30
N ASP A 27 -8.55 -2.04 0.43
CA ASP A 27 -7.98 -1.86 1.77
C ASP A 27 -6.56 -1.31 1.73
N PHE A 28 -5.74 -1.75 0.77
CA PHE A 28 -4.44 -1.16 0.51
C PHE A 28 -4.52 0.32 0.10
N LEU A 29 -5.53 0.69 -0.69
CA LEU A 29 -5.78 2.08 -1.09
C LEU A 29 -5.94 2.98 0.13
N LYS A 30 -6.82 2.61 1.05
CA LYS A 30 -7.07 3.37 2.28
C LYS A 30 -5.80 3.46 3.14
N ASP A 31 -5.03 2.37 3.22
CA ASP A 31 -3.75 2.34 3.92
C ASP A 31 -2.72 3.30 3.31
N LEU A 32 -2.61 3.32 1.98
CA LEU A 32 -1.69 4.21 1.26
C LEU A 32 -2.09 5.69 1.39
N VAL A 33 -3.39 5.98 1.32
CA VAL A 33 -3.93 7.32 1.56
C VAL A 33 -3.63 7.77 2.99
N GLY A 34 -3.86 6.90 3.97
CA GLY A 34 -3.50 7.14 5.37
C GLY A 34 -2.02 7.43 5.54
N LYS A 35 -1.13 6.64 4.92
CA LYS A 35 0.33 6.87 4.97
C LYS A 35 0.78 8.19 4.32
N THR A 36 0.02 8.71 3.37
CA THR A 36 0.33 9.97 2.67
C THR A 36 -0.20 11.19 3.41
N MET A 37 -1.14 11.00 4.35
CA MET A 37 -1.79 12.07 5.11
C MET A 37 -1.39 12.02 6.59
N PRO A 38 -0.53 12.94 7.08
CA PRO A 38 0.05 12.85 8.43
C PRO A 38 -0.97 12.80 9.58
N ASP A 39 -2.18 13.33 9.39
CA ASP A 39 -3.22 13.40 10.44
C ASP A 39 -4.04 12.09 10.62
N HIS A 40 -3.83 11.07 9.78
CA HIS A 40 -4.70 9.88 9.73
C HIS A 40 -3.96 8.53 9.74
N VAL A 41 -2.63 8.52 9.90
CA VAL A 41 -1.78 7.33 9.68
C VAL A 41 -1.97 6.25 10.74
N ASP A 42 -2.07 6.64 12.03
CA ASP A 42 -1.91 5.69 13.13
C ASP A 42 -3.19 4.90 13.48
N THR A 43 -4.38 5.38 13.11
CA THR A 43 -5.63 4.75 13.54
C THR A 43 -6.24 3.85 12.48
N LEU A 44 -6.10 4.16 11.18
CA LEU A 44 -6.73 3.39 10.10
C LEU A 44 -6.07 2.03 9.88
N PHE A 45 -4.73 1.98 9.81
CA PHE A 45 -4.00 0.72 9.61
C PHE A 45 -4.13 -0.22 10.81
N GLU A 46 -4.00 0.30 12.04
CA GLU A 46 -4.24 -0.47 13.27
C GLU A 46 -5.69 -0.97 13.36
N SER A 47 -6.66 -0.15 12.96
CA SER A 47 -8.08 -0.55 12.97
C SER A 47 -8.38 -1.59 11.90
N MET A 48 -7.82 -1.49 10.69
CA MET A 48 -7.96 -2.54 9.67
C MET A 48 -7.28 -3.84 10.09
N ARG A 49 -6.10 -3.77 10.72
CA ARG A 49 -5.43 -4.95 11.32
C ARG A 49 -6.29 -5.62 12.39
N ARG A 50 -7.10 -4.83 13.12
CA ARG A 50 -8.04 -5.32 14.13
C ARG A 50 -9.40 -5.74 13.55
N MET A 51 -9.75 -5.31 12.34
CA MET A 51 -11.06 -5.56 11.71
C MET A 51 -11.01 -6.75 10.74
N ASP A 52 -9.84 -7.05 10.17
CA ASP A 52 -9.52 -8.32 9.52
C ASP A 52 -9.26 -9.41 10.60
N VAL A 53 -10.23 -9.53 11.52
CA VAL A 53 -10.24 -10.55 12.56
C VAL A 53 -10.33 -11.90 11.88
N ARG A 54 -9.17 -12.51 11.68
CA ARG A 54 -8.96 -13.96 11.65
C ARG A 54 -9.92 -14.66 10.69
N ASP A 55 -9.50 -14.79 9.44
CA ASP A 55 -9.91 -15.95 8.66
C ASP A 55 -9.65 -17.21 9.51
N ARG A 56 -10.59 -18.16 9.41
CA ARG A 56 -11.05 -19.16 10.41
C ARG A 56 -10.02 -20.02 11.17
N ASP A 57 -8.72 -19.83 10.96
CA ASP A 57 -7.65 -20.70 11.48
C ASP A 57 -6.49 -19.97 12.21
N GLY A 58 -6.61 -18.66 12.48
CA GLY A 58 -5.67 -17.96 13.37
C GLY A 58 -4.27 -17.68 12.80
N PHE A 59 -4.07 -17.91 11.50
CA PHE A 59 -2.86 -17.49 10.79
C PHE A 59 -3.05 -16.10 10.16
N PRO A 60 -2.01 -15.24 10.13
CA PRO A 60 -2.07 -13.99 9.39
C PRO A 60 -2.27 -14.30 7.90
N SER A 61 -3.21 -13.61 7.26
CA SER A 61 -3.42 -13.72 5.81
C SER A 61 -2.11 -13.38 5.07
N ILE A 62 -1.83 -14.07 3.96
CA ILE A 62 -0.65 -13.79 3.11
C ILE A 62 -0.62 -12.30 2.73
N PHE A 63 -1.79 -11.72 2.49
CA PHE A 63 -1.97 -10.28 2.25
C PHE A 63 -1.42 -9.43 3.39
N GLN A 64 -1.73 -9.77 4.65
CA GLN A 64 -1.21 -9.05 5.81
C GLN A 64 0.31 -9.16 5.92
N ALA A 65 0.88 -10.33 5.63
CA ALA A 65 2.32 -10.51 5.61
C ALA A 65 2.97 -9.64 4.52
N GLN A 66 2.40 -9.60 3.31
CA GLN A 66 2.84 -8.75 2.21
C GLN A 66 2.78 -7.25 2.57
N LEU A 67 1.69 -6.81 3.22
CA LEU A 67 1.54 -5.42 3.69
C LEU A 67 2.54 -5.03 4.78
N GLN A 68 2.88 -5.94 5.68
CA GLN A 68 3.93 -5.68 6.68
C GLN A 68 5.30 -5.46 6.02
N VAL A 69 5.62 -6.29 5.03
CA VAL A 69 6.86 -6.17 4.27
C VAL A 69 6.86 -4.84 3.49
N PHE A 70 5.76 -4.53 2.81
CA PHE A 70 5.58 -3.24 2.13
C PHE A 70 5.76 -2.05 3.08
N THR A 71 5.13 -2.07 4.25
CA THR A 71 5.23 -0.95 5.21
C THR A 71 6.69 -0.73 5.66
N ARG A 72 7.45 -1.81 5.87
CA ARG A 72 8.88 -1.70 6.18
C ARG A 72 9.69 -1.12 5.02
N TRP A 73 9.36 -1.49 3.78
CA TRP A 73 10.01 -0.93 2.59
C TRP A 73 9.64 0.54 2.39
N TYR A 74 8.35 0.88 2.42
CA TYR A 74 7.83 2.24 2.27
C TYR A 74 8.42 3.22 3.30
N ASN A 75 8.59 2.77 4.56
CA ASN A 75 9.23 3.57 5.61
C ASN A 75 10.73 3.79 5.38
N LYS A 76 11.41 2.89 4.65
CA LYS A 76 12.82 3.02 4.27
C LYS A 76 13.02 3.83 2.98
N TRP A 77 12.05 3.80 2.08
CA TRP A 77 12.10 4.51 0.80
C TRP A 77 12.07 6.02 1.03
N ALA A 78 12.96 6.75 0.35
CA ALA A 78 12.89 8.20 0.33
C ALA A 78 11.84 8.64 -0.70
N GLU A 79 11.60 9.95 -0.77
CA GLU A 79 10.55 10.53 -1.61
C GLU A 79 10.70 10.14 -3.07
N LYS A 80 11.93 10.06 -3.58
CA LYS A 80 12.21 9.65 -4.95
C LYS A 80 11.75 8.22 -5.21
N GLU A 81 12.09 7.27 -4.34
CA GLU A 81 11.72 5.87 -4.50
C GLU A 81 10.22 5.65 -4.34
N ARG A 82 9.57 6.44 -3.46
CA ARG A 82 8.10 6.45 -3.34
C ARG A 82 7.44 6.97 -4.62
N ASN A 83 8.00 8.01 -5.25
CA ASN A 83 7.53 8.51 -6.54
C ASN A 83 7.72 7.46 -7.64
N ASP A 84 8.88 6.80 -7.71
CA ASP A 84 9.14 5.72 -8.65
C ASP A 84 8.16 4.55 -8.47
N PHE A 85 7.84 4.20 -7.22
CA PHE A 85 6.80 3.22 -6.90
C PHE A 85 5.43 3.64 -7.43
N MET A 86 4.99 4.87 -7.18
CA MET A 86 3.70 5.38 -7.63
C MET A 86 3.58 5.40 -9.16
N ILE A 87 4.66 5.76 -9.87
CA ILE A 87 4.70 5.75 -11.34
C ILE A 87 4.50 4.31 -11.85
N LYS A 88 5.20 3.33 -11.28
CA LYS A 88 5.05 1.93 -11.71
C LYS A 88 3.69 1.35 -11.34
N LEU A 89 3.13 1.74 -10.20
CA LEU A 89 1.78 1.35 -9.80
C LEU A 89 0.73 1.91 -10.77
N GLN A 90 0.92 3.15 -11.23
CA GLN A 90 0.06 3.78 -12.24
C GLN A 90 0.14 3.06 -13.60
N GLN A 91 1.33 2.60 -13.98
CA GLN A 91 1.50 1.81 -15.22
C GLN A 91 0.80 0.45 -15.14
N LEU A 92 0.79 -0.17 -13.96
CA LEU A 92 0.14 -1.46 -13.73
C LEU A 92 -1.38 -1.33 -13.63
N ASP A 93 -1.86 -0.35 -12.86
CA ASP A 93 -3.28 -0.13 -12.58
C ASP A 93 -3.58 1.38 -12.52
N PRO A 94 -3.86 2.01 -13.67
CA PRO A 94 -4.12 3.45 -13.73
C PRO A 94 -5.41 3.83 -13.02
N SER A 95 -6.40 2.93 -12.98
CA SER A 95 -7.68 3.13 -12.28
C SER A 95 -7.45 3.22 -10.77
N PHE A 96 -6.62 2.34 -10.21
CA PHE A 96 -6.25 2.40 -8.80
C PHE A 96 -5.60 3.75 -8.42
N VAL A 97 -4.66 4.24 -9.22
CA VAL A 97 -3.99 5.51 -8.94
C VAL A 97 -4.93 6.71 -9.12
N ALA A 98 -5.89 6.63 -10.05
CA ALA A 98 -6.94 7.64 -10.17
C ALA A 98 -7.81 7.70 -8.90
N GLU A 99 -8.24 6.54 -8.38
CA GLU A 99 -8.99 6.45 -7.11
C GLU A 99 -8.18 6.99 -5.93
N PHE A 100 -6.87 6.67 -5.86
CA PHE A 100 -5.97 7.20 -4.83
C PHE A 100 -5.94 8.73 -4.84
N ASN A 101 -5.72 9.32 -6.02
CA ASN A 101 -5.65 10.77 -6.17
C ASN A 101 -6.99 11.44 -5.85
N GLU A 102 -8.12 10.81 -6.20
CA GLU A 102 -9.45 11.29 -5.86
C GLU A 102 -9.66 11.31 -4.34
N GLN A 103 -9.33 10.21 -3.65
CA GLN A 103 -9.46 10.12 -2.19
C GLN A 103 -8.56 11.14 -1.46
N VAL A 104 -7.30 11.27 -1.91
CA VAL A 104 -6.36 12.28 -1.41
C VAL A 104 -6.93 13.68 -1.60
N THR A 105 -7.38 14.02 -2.80
CA THR A 105 -7.95 15.34 -3.12
C THR A 105 -9.20 15.62 -2.29
N ARG A 106 -10.03 14.61 -2.07
CA ARG A 106 -11.25 14.72 -1.26
C ARG A 106 -10.92 15.01 0.20
N LEU A 107 -9.94 14.30 0.77
CA LEU A 107 -9.53 14.50 2.17
C LEU A 107 -8.79 15.82 2.37
N GLN A 108 -8.01 16.29 1.40
CA GLN A 108 -7.37 17.62 1.45
C GLN A 108 -8.37 18.79 1.47
N ARG A 109 -9.61 18.57 1.03
CA ARG A 109 -10.67 19.60 0.98
C ARG A 109 -11.65 19.53 2.15
N SER A 110 -11.55 18.51 3.00
CA SER A 110 -12.43 18.27 4.15
C SER A 110 -11.87 18.90 5.42
#